data_AF-A0A9W4IFJ1-F1
#
_entry.id   AF-A0A9W4IFJ1-F1
#
_cell.length_a   1.000
_cell.length_b   1.000
_cell.length_c   1.000
_cell.angle_alpha   90.00
_cell.angle_beta   90.00
_cell.angle_gamma   90.00
#
_symmetry.space_group_name_H-M   'P 1'
#
loop_
_entity.id
_entity.type
_entity.pdbx_description
1 polymer ?
#
loop_
_entity_poly.entity_id
_entity_poly.type
_entity_poly.pdbx_seq_one_letter_code
_entity_poly.pdbx_strand_id
1 'polypeptide(L)'
;MFGIKDDSVFTYFEENELNKPVPRKEVESDTDVRTIYMSQELKIPKQVSSPILCDLGSAVHGDKHHSIFIQPQIYRAPEVILGVPWTFSADIWNVGCMIWDIYEGGSLFTGHDPEYERYRSRAHLAEMINLLGPPPQSLVDKGELKDKFFSSDGKYINFDYNRK
;
A
#
# COMPACT_ATOMS: atom_id res chain seq x y z
N MET A 1 -11.38 6.69 1.96
CA MET A 1 -12.82 6.98 1.68
C MET A 1 -13.32 7.96 2.74
N PHE A 2 -14.31 8.81 2.45
CA PHE A 2 -14.95 9.60 3.50
C PHE A 2 -16.13 8.82 4.06
N GLY A 3 -16.37 8.91 5.37
CA GLY A 3 -17.57 8.31 5.95
C GLY A 3 -18.82 8.97 5.39
N ILE A 4 -19.89 8.20 5.26
CA ILE A 4 -21.19 8.66 4.76
C ILE A 4 -22.09 8.88 5.98
N LYS A 5 -22.64 10.09 6.13
CA LYS A 5 -23.60 10.44 7.20
C LYS A 5 -25.06 10.46 6.72
N ASP A 6 -25.25 10.33 5.42
CA ASP A 6 -26.54 10.39 4.76
C ASP A 6 -26.87 9.02 4.16
N ASP A 7 -27.68 8.24 4.87
CA ASP A 7 -28.07 6.89 4.47
C ASP A 7 -29.02 6.88 3.26
N SER A 8 -29.49 8.05 2.78
CA SER A 8 -30.33 8.11 1.58
C SER A 8 -29.62 7.61 0.32
N VAL A 9 -28.28 7.66 0.28
CA VAL A 9 -27.48 7.06 -0.79
C VAL A 9 -27.65 5.54 -0.82
N PHE A 10 -27.58 4.89 0.35
CA PHE A 10 -27.74 3.44 0.47
C PHE A 10 -29.19 3.02 0.27
N THR A 11 -30.15 3.78 0.81
CA THR A 11 -31.58 3.54 0.63
C THR A 11 -31.94 3.59 -0.85
N TYR A 12 -31.50 4.63 -1.57
CA TYR A 12 -31.72 4.73 -3.02
C TYR A 12 -31.08 3.57 -3.79
N PHE A 13 -29.87 3.16 -3.39
CA PHE A 13 -29.17 2.04 -4.03
C PHE A 13 -29.95 0.74 -3.87
N GLU A 14 -30.42 0.43 -2.65
CA GLU A 14 -31.22 -0.75 -2.33
C GLU A 14 -32.56 -0.73 -3.09
N GLU A 15 -33.30 0.38 -3.02
CA GLU A 15 -34.56 0.54 -3.75
C GLU A 15 -34.38 0.36 -5.26
N ASN A 16 -33.29 0.88 -5.83
CA ASN A 16 -33.00 0.73 -7.25
C ASN A 16 -32.69 -0.73 -7.60
N GLU A 17 -31.91 -1.44 -6.78
CA GLU A 17 -31.61 -2.86 -7.00
C GLU A 17 -32.85 -3.75 -6.87
N LEU A 18 -33.78 -3.43 -5.95
CA LEU A 18 -35.04 -4.14 -5.79
C LEU A 18 -35.98 -3.94 -6.99
N ASN A 19 -36.11 -2.70 -7.47
CA ASN A 19 -37.04 -2.34 -8.55
C ASN A 19 -36.47 -2.61 -9.95
N LYS A 20 -35.15 -2.49 -10.12
CA LYS A 20 -34.45 -2.65 -11.39
C LYS A 20 -33.10 -3.35 -11.17
N PRO A 21 -33.13 -4.68 -10.95
CA PRO A 21 -31.92 -5.44 -10.66
C PRO A 21 -30.90 -5.32 -11.78
N VAL A 22 -29.62 -5.21 -11.42
CA VAL A 22 -28.55 -5.23 -12.41
C VAL A 22 -28.34 -6.62 -12.99
N PRO A 23 -27.69 -6.71 -14.17
CA PRO A 23 -27.08 -7.95 -14.62
C PRO A 23 -26.30 -8.61 -13.47
N ARG A 24 -26.63 -9.88 -13.24
CA ARG A 24 -26.02 -10.71 -12.21
C ARG A 24 -25.81 -12.12 -12.73
N LYS A 25 -24.82 -12.79 -12.18
CA LYS A 25 -24.48 -14.17 -12.48
C LYS A 25 -24.47 -14.98 -11.20
N GLU A 26 -25.24 -16.06 -11.18
CA GLU A 26 -25.14 -17.08 -10.14
C GLU A 26 -23.98 -18.01 -10.49
N VAL A 27 -23.10 -18.22 -9.53
CA VAL A 27 -21.95 -19.12 -9.64
C VAL A 27 -22.11 -20.18 -8.56
N GLU A 28 -22.43 -21.39 -9.00
CA GLU A 28 -22.45 -22.56 -8.13
C GLU A 28 -21.02 -22.98 -7.79
N SER A 29 -20.79 -23.27 -6.52
CA SER A 29 -19.60 -23.94 -6.00
C SER A 29 -20.03 -25.20 -5.27
N ASP A 30 -19.08 -26.10 -4.96
CA ASP A 30 -19.36 -27.36 -4.24
C ASP A 30 -20.06 -27.16 -2.88
N THR A 31 -20.01 -25.94 -2.31
CA THR A 31 -20.51 -25.63 -0.97
C THR A 31 -21.60 -24.56 -0.91
N ASP A 32 -21.74 -23.72 -1.95
CA ASP A 32 -22.67 -22.58 -1.92
C ASP A 32 -22.92 -22.00 -3.33
N VAL A 33 -24.02 -21.26 -3.49
CA VAL A 33 -24.34 -20.46 -4.67
C VAL A 33 -24.02 -19.00 -4.38
N ARG A 34 -23.04 -18.44 -5.09
CA ARG A 34 -22.69 -17.02 -4.96
C ARG A 34 -23.25 -16.22 -6.12
N THR A 35 -23.95 -15.13 -5.81
CA THR A 35 -24.38 -14.14 -6.81
C THR A 35 -23.29 -13.08 -7.00
N ILE A 36 -22.85 -12.90 -8.24
CA ILE A 36 -21.94 -11.82 -8.66
C ILE A 36 -22.79 -10.76 -9.36
N TYR A 37 -22.79 -9.54 -8.83
CA TYR A 37 -23.51 -8.40 -9.38
C TYR A 37 -22.57 -7.56 -10.23
N MET A 38 -23.09 -6.96 -11.30
CA MET A 38 -22.36 -5.91 -12.03
C MET A 38 -22.14 -4.70 -11.11
N SER A 39 -20.92 -4.16 -11.09
CA SER A 39 -20.59 -2.97 -10.30
C SER A 39 -21.48 -1.79 -10.67
N GLN A 40 -21.89 -1.04 -9.64
CA GLN A 40 -22.76 0.13 -9.77
C GLN A 40 -22.13 1.32 -9.06
N GLU A 41 -22.36 2.52 -9.60
CA GLU A 41 -21.95 3.75 -8.95
C GLU A 41 -22.88 4.08 -7.78
N LEU A 42 -22.29 4.43 -6.64
CA LEU A 42 -23.02 5.03 -5.53
C LEU A 42 -23.18 6.52 -5.80
N LYS A 43 -24.37 7.07 -5.52
CA LYS A 43 -24.59 8.52 -5.56
C LYS A 43 -23.64 9.22 -4.60
N ILE A 44 -23.20 10.42 -4.99
CA ILE A 44 -22.40 11.28 -4.11
C ILE A 44 -23.26 11.67 -2.90
N PRO A 45 -22.84 11.37 -1.65
CA PRO A 45 -23.58 11.76 -0.46
C PRO A 45 -23.71 13.27 -0.33
N LYS A 46 -24.86 13.74 0.15
CA LYS A 46 -25.05 15.18 0.45
C LYS A 46 -24.14 15.63 1.60
N GLN A 47 -23.85 14.73 2.52
CA GLN A 47 -22.98 14.99 3.67
C GLN A 47 -21.95 13.89 3.83
N VAL A 48 -20.68 14.28 3.65
CA VAL A 48 -19.52 13.46 3.96
C VAL A 48 -19.04 13.73 5.39
N SER A 49 -18.41 12.74 6.02
CA SER A 49 -17.80 12.86 7.34
C SER A 49 -16.29 12.66 7.27
N SER A 50 -15.64 12.44 8.41
CA SER A 50 -14.20 12.24 8.49
C SER A 50 -13.73 11.11 7.56
N PRO A 51 -12.47 11.17 7.08
CA PRO A 51 -11.85 10.04 6.42
C PRO A 51 -11.96 8.77 7.26
N ILE A 52 -12.30 7.67 6.60
CA ILE A 52 -12.31 6.33 7.16
C ILE A 52 -11.32 5.46 6.41
N LEU A 53 -10.67 4.55 7.14
CA LEU A 53 -9.89 3.48 6.53
C LEU A 53 -10.87 2.53 5.82
N CYS A 54 -10.55 2.19 4.59
CA CYS A 54 -11.38 1.38 3.71
C CYS A 54 -10.50 0.46 2.86
N ASP A 55 -11.12 -0.35 2.01
CA ASP A 55 -10.44 -1.30 1.13
C ASP A 55 -9.48 -2.25 1.88
N LEU A 56 -10.07 -3.09 2.73
CA LEU A 56 -9.35 -4.09 3.51
C LEU A 56 -9.04 -5.37 2.69
N GLY A 57 -9.10 -5.30 1.35
CA GLY A 57 -8.86 -6.46 0.48
C GLY A 57 -7.44 -7.01 0.56
N SER A 58 -6.48 -6.20 1.02
CA SER A 58 -5.09 -6.61 1.30
C SER A 58 -4.77 -6.71 2.80
N ALA A 59 -5.77 -6.55 3.67
CA ALA A 59 -5.54 -6.65 5.11
C ALA A 59 -5.26 -8.10 5.52
N VAL A 60 -4.37 -8.27 6.50
CA VAL A 60 -3.99 -9.58 7.04
C VAL A 60 -4.14 -9.60 8.55
N HIS A 61 -4.27 -10.80 9.12
CA HIS A 61 -4.27 -10.96 10.58
C HIS A 61 -2.87 -10.75 11.15
N GLY A 62 -2.75 -9.90 12.18
CA GLY A 62 -1.45 -9.55 12.77
C GLY A 62 -0.82 -10.59 13.70
N ASP A 63 -1.52 -11.68 14.00
CA ASP A 63 -1.02 -12.81 14.81
C ASP A 63 -0.17 -13.80 14.00
N LYS A 64 -0.08 -13.60 12.67
CA LYS A 64 0.69 -14.44 11.76
C LYS A 64 2.04 -13.81 11.43
N HIS A 65 3.01 -14.67 11.12
CA HIS A 65 4.28 -14.23 10.55
C HIS A 65 4.09 -13.80 9.11
N HIS A 66 4.57 -12.59 8.76
CA HIS A 66 4.46 -12.06 7.41
C HIS A 66 5.81 -11.61 6.86
N SER A 67 6.15 -12.08 5.66
CA SER A 67 7.37 -11.70 4.93
C SER A 67 7.11 -11.46 3.44
N ILE A 68 5.84 -11.48 3.01
CA ILE A 68 5.47 -11.21 1.63
C ILE A 68 5.62 -9.73 1.30
N PHE A 69 5.74 -9.44 0.01
CA PHE A 69 5.84 -8.08 -0.49
C PHE A 69 4.47 -7.39 -0.46
N ILE A 70 4.35 -6.35 0.36
CA ILE A 70 3.13 -5.55 0.53
C ILE A 70 3.37 -4.10 0.11
N GLN A 71 2.31 -3.29 0.28
CA GLN A 71 2.26 -1.84 0.10
C GLN A 71 2.41 -1.38 -1.36
N PRO A 72 1.73 -0.28 -1.74
CA PRO A 72 2.07 0.41 -2.97
C PRO A 72 3.53 0.88 -2.94
N GLN A 73 4.13 1.01 -4.12
CA GLN A 73 5.57 1.16 -4.27
C GLN A 73 6.18 2.31 -3.46
N ILE A 74 5.61 3.52 -3.57
CA ILE A 74 6.10 4.74 -2.91
C ILE A 74 5.85 4.76 -1.40
N TYR A 75 4.98 3.89 -0.89
CA TYR A 75 4.69 3.77 0.54
C TYR A 75 5.47 2.62 1.18
N ARG A 76 6.25 1.85 0.42
CA ARG A 76 6.86 0.64 0.96
C ARG A 76 7.83 0.95 2.09
N ALA A 77 7.68 0.25 3.21
CA ALA A 77 8.54 0.38 4.38
C ALA A 77 9.91 -0.28 4.17
N PRO A 78 10.99 0.18 4.86
CA PRO A 78 12.33 -0.38 4.70
C PRO A 78 12.40 -1.87 5.07
N GLU A 79 11.70 -2.32 6.10
CA GLU A 79 11.64 -3.75 6.46
C GLU A 79 11.08 -4.60 5.30
N VAL A 80 10.09 -4.10 4.57
CA VAL A 80 9.48 -4.80 3.43
C VAL A 80 10.44 -4.80 2.23
N ILE A 81 11.16 -3.70 1.97
CA ILE A 81 12.18 -3.66 0.91
C ILE A 81 13.31 -4.65 1.19
N LEU A 82 13.73 -4.77 2.45
CA LEU A 82 14.83 -5.63 2.87
C LEU A 82 14.43 -7.10 3.06
N GLY A 83 13.14 -7.44 2.94
CA GLY A 83 12.64 -8.79 3.18
C GLY A 83 12.73 -9.19 4.66
N VAL A 84 12.67 -8.23 5.57
CA VAL A 84 12.54 -8.48 7.00
C VAL A 84 11.07 -8.74 7.31
N PRO A 85 10.74 -9.73 8.16
CA PRO A 85 9.37 -9.92 8.62
C PRO A 85 8.80 -8.64 9.22
N TRP A 86 7.57 -8.31 8.85
CA TRP A 86 6.93 -7.05 9.19
C TRP A 86 5.72 -7.24 10.09
N THR A 87 5.32 -6.14 10.74
CA THR A 87 4.16 -6.07 11.64
C THR A 87 3.37 -4.79 11.36
N PHE A 88 2.50 -4.38 12.29
CA PHE A 88 1.75 -3.12 12.22
C PHE A 88 2.63 -1.86 12.02
N SER A 89 3.94 -1.93 12.29
CA SER A 89 4.90 -0.85 11.98
C SER A 89 4.88 -0.43 10.51
N ALA A 90 4.60 -1.36 9.59
CA ALA A 90 4.49 -1.09 8.17
C ALA A 90 3.35 -0.11 7.87
N ASP A 91 2.23 -0.21 8.58
CA ASP A 91 1.10 0.72 8.44
C ASP A 91 1.44 2.10 9.00
N ILE A 92 2.17 2.17 10.11
CA ILE A 92 2.63 3.44 10.69
C ILE A 92 3.58 4.17 9.74
N TRP A 93 4.46 3.44 9.04
CA TRP A 93 5.28 4.00 7.97
C TRP A 93 4.41 4.62 6.87
N ASN A 94 3.37 3.91 6.42
CA ASN A 94 2.44 4.41 5.39
C ASN A 94 1.72 5.68 5.82
N VAL A 95 1.26 5.73 7.08
CA VAL A 95 0.65 6.94 7.65
C VAL A 95 1.63 8.11 7.62
N GLY A 96 2.90 7.88 7.97
CA GLY A 96 3.95 8.92 7.91
C GLY A 96 4.14 9.49 6.51
N CYS A 97 4.30 8.61 5.51
CA CYS A 97 4.39 9.03 4.11
C CYS A 97 3.12 9.77 3.64
N MET A 98 1.93 9.24 3.94
CA MET A 98 0.66 9.88 3.55
C MET A 98 0.48 11.28 4.16
N ILE A 99 0.89 11.49 5.42
CA ILE A 99 0.83 12.81 6.05
C ILE A 99 1.69 13.81 5.28
N TRP A 100 2.90 13.40 4.89
CA TRP A 100 3.77 14.24 4.06
C TRP A 100 3.14 14.54 2.70
N ASP A 101 2.61 13.54 2.01
CA ASP A 101 1.99 13.70 0.69
C ASP A 101 0.84 14.72 0.71
N ILE A 102 0.03 14.72 1.78
CA ILE A 102 -1.04 15.68 1.99
C ILE A 102 -0.49 17.08 2.30
N TYR A 103 0.60 17.16 3.06
CA TYR A 103 1.18 18.43 3.51
C TYR A 103 1.95 19.16 2.40
N GLU A 104 2.84 18.46 1.69
CA GLU A 104 3.69 19.03 0.63
C GLU A 104 3.04 18.96 -0.78
N GLY A 105 1.96 18.17 -0.94
CA GLY A 105 1.32 17.97 -2.23
C GLY A 105 2.10 17.08 -3.20
N GLY A 106 3.05 16.28 -2.70
CA GLY A 106 3.88 15.37 -3.48
C GLY A 106 4.47 14.25 -2.63
N SER A 107 4.85 13.14 -3.28
CA SER A 107 5.28 11.93 -2.56
C SER A 107 6.57 12.12 -1.77
N LEU A 108 6.59 11.67 -0.50
CA LEU A 108 7.80 11.70 0.35
C LEU A 108 8.99 10.98 -0.28
N PHE A 109 8.68 9.84 -0.92
CA PHE A 109 9.62 9.04 -1.68
C PHE A 109 9.02 8.74 -3.04
N THR A 110 9.84 8.78 -4.08
CA THR A 110 9.42 8.45 -5.45
C THR A 110 9.90 7.06 -5.85
N GLY A 111 11.04 6.65 -5.29
CA GLY A 111 11.79 5.48 -5.72
C GLY A 111 12.14 5.51 -7.20
N HIS A 112 12.14 6.68 -7.83
CA HIS A 112 12.42 6.84 -9.25
C HIS A 112 13.88 6.56 -9.52
N ASP A 113 14.12 5.54 -10.33
CA ASP A 113 15.45 5.15 -10.72
C ASP A 113 15.84 5.86 -12.02
N PRO A 114 16.80 6.80 -12.01
CA PRO A 114 17.17 7.54 -13.21
C PRO A 114 17.91 6.70 -14.26
N GLU A 115 18.35 5.46 -13.96
CA GLU A 115 18.90 4.57 -15.00
C GLU A 115 17.79 3.88 -15.79
N TYR A 116 16.72 3.48 -15.09
CA TYR A 116 15.65 2.68 -15.69
C TYR A 116 14.37 3.49 -15.96
N GLU A 117 14.34 4.75 -15.56
CA GLU A 117 13.19 5.67 -15.64
C GLU A 117 11.90 5.05 -15.08
N ARG A 118 12.02 4.33 -13.96
CA ARG A 118 10.90 3.68 -13.27
C ARG A 118 11.20 3.44 -11.80
N TYR A 119 10.17 3.11 -11.04
CA TYR A 119 10.33 2.70 -9.65
C TYR A 119 11.31 1.51 -9.50
N ARG A 120 12.28 1.64 -8.59
CA ARG A 120 13.10 0.53 -8.09
C ARG A 120 13.34 0.67 -6.59
N SER A 121 13.31 -0.46 -5.88
CA SER A 121 13.56 -0.48 -4.43
C SER A 121 14.94 0.06 -4.04
N ARG A 122 15.94 0.00 -4.93
CA ARG A 122 17.26 0.61 -4.68
C ARG A 122 17.16 2.14 -4.60
N ALA A 123 16.50 2.78 -5.56
CA ALA A 123 16.33 4.22 -5.57
C ALA A 123 15.48 4.65 -4.37
N HIS A 124 14.41 3.90 -4.06
CA HIS A 124 13.58 4.17 -2.89
C HIS A 124 14.38 4.09 -1.58
N LEU A 125 15.17 3.03 -1.38
CA LEU A 125 15.99 2.89 -0.18
C LEU A 125 17.08 3.96 -0.11
N ALA A 126 17.65 4.39 -1.24
CA ALA A 126 18.60 5.50 -1.30
C ALA A 126 17.97 6.84 -0.86
N GLU A 127 16.74 7.14 -1.30
CA GLU A 127 15.99 8.33 -0.86
C GLU A 127 15.74 8.28 0.66
N MET A 128 15.33 7.14 1.20
CA MET A 128 15.17 6.95 2.64
C MET A 128 16.47 7.21 3.40
N ILE A 129 17.59 6.65 2.92
CA ILE A 129 18.91 6.83 3.54
C ILE A 129 19.34 8.29 3.48
N ASN A 130 19.08 8.99 2.38
CA ASN A 130 19.43 10.40 2.24
C ASN A 130 18.65 11.29 3.22
N LEU A 131 17.38 10.95 3.49
CA LEU A 131 16.53 11.71 4.41
C LEU A 131 16.76 11.36 5.89
N LEU A 132 16.83 10.06 6.21
CA LEU A 132 16.80 9.54 7.59
C LEU A 132 18.15 9.03 8.09
N GLY A 133 19.15 8.93 7.21
CA GLY A 133 20.40 8.23 7.47
C GLY A 133 20.30 6.72 7.20
N PRO A 134 21.42 5.99 7.31
CA PRO A 134 21.43 4.54 7.08
C PRO A 134 20.53 3.80 8.08
N PRO A 135 19.84 2.73 7.66
CA PRO A 135 19.06 1.91 8.57
C PRO A 135 19.96 1.31 9.65
N PRO A 136 19.44 1.07 10.87
CA PRO A 136 20.20 0.40 11.92
C PRO A 136 20.74 -0.95 11.43
N GLN A 137 21.99 -1.30 11.78
CA GLN A 137 22.60 -2.55 11.36
C GLN A 137 21.77 -3.78 11.77
N SER A 138 21.10 -3.70 12.93
CA SER A 138 20.20 -4.74 13.43
C SER A 138 18.99 -5.01 12.53
N LEU A 139 18.56 -4.03 11.73
CA LEU A 139 17.54 -4.20 10.70
C LEU A 139 18.15 -4.83 9.44
N VAL A 140 19.30 -4.31 8.99
CA VAL A 140 20.00 -4.82 7.80
C VAL A 140 20.36 -6.29 7.97
N ASP A 141 20.88 -6.70 9.12
CA ASP A 141 21.32 -8.07 9.38
C ASP A 141 20.20 -9.09 9.23
N LYS A 142 18.97 -8.70 9.57
CA LYS A 142 17.75 -9.51 9.45
C LYS A 142 17.19 -9.56 8.04
N GLY A 143 17.64 -8.69 7.14
CA GLY A 143 17.10 -8.57 5.79
C GLY A 143 17.55 -9.72 4.91
N GLU A 144 16.60 -10.54 4.44
CA GLU A 144 16.87 -11.60 3.47
C GLU A 144 17.37 -11.06 2.12
N LEU A 145 17.04 -9.80 1.81
CA LEU A 145 17.42 -9.12 0.57
C LEU A 145 18.58 -8.14 0.76
N LYS A 146 19.24 -8.11 1.93
CA LYS A 146 20.29 -7.13 2.25
C LYS A 146 21.42 -7.08 1.23
N ASP A 147 21.84 -8.24 0.69
CA ASP A 147 22.95 -8.34 -0.25
C ASP A 147 22.66 -7.67 -1.60
N LYS A 148 21.39 -7.32 -1.90
CA LYS A 148 21.02 -6.53 -3.09
C LYS A 148 21.30 -5.04 -2.92
N PHE A 149 21.44 -4.57 -1.69
CA PHE A 149 21.47 -3.15 -1.34
C PHE A 149 22.70 -2.76 -0.52
N PHE A 150 23.29 -3.69 0.22
CA PHE A 150 24.43 -3.45 1.10
C PHE A 150 25.57 -4.40 0.79
N SER A 151 26.80 -3.89 0.84
CA SER A 151 28.02 -4.68 0.75
C SER A 151 28.25 -5.46 2.05
N SER A 152 29.19 -6.40 2.02
CA SER A 152 29.55 -7.22 3.19
C SER A 152 30.08 -6.39 4.38
N ASP A 153 30.58 -5.18 4.15
CA ASP A 153 30.99 -4.22 5.18
C ASP A 153 29.82 -3.33 5.69
N GLY A 154 28.57 -3.64 5.31
CA GLY A 154 27.37 -2.95 5.76
C GLY A 154 27.11 -1.61 5.08
N LYS A 155 27.92 -1.22 4.09
CA LYS A 155 27.71 0.03 3.35
C LYS A 155 26.66 -0.14 2.29
N TYR A 156 25.83 0.89 2.11
CA TYR A 156 24.90 0.92 0.99
C TYR A 156 25.69 0.88 -0.32
N ILE A 157 25.36 -0.06 -1.19
CA ILE A 157 25.96 -0.20 -2.52
C ILE A 157 25.40 0.95 -3.34
N ASN A 158 26.13 2.07 -3.34
CA ASN A 158 25.79 3.16 -4.20
C ASN A 158 26.05 2.71 -5.64
N PHE A 159 25.00 2.63 -6.44
CA PHE A 159 25.12 2.44 -7.88
C PHE A 159 25.53 3.80 -8.45
N ASP A 160 26.81 4.16 -8.29
CA ASP A 160 27.35 5.43 -8.76
C ASP A 160 27.08 5.60 -10.25
N TYR A 161 26.25 6.58 -10.58
CA TYR A 161 25.82 6.95 -11.94
C TYR A 161 26.96 7.53 -12.81
N ASN A 162 28.17 7.68 -12.26
CA ASN A 162 29.32 8.28 -12.95
C ASN A 162 30.36 7.27 -13.45
N ARG A 163 30.11 5.96 -13.39
CA ARG A 163 30.95 4.98 -14.11
C ARG A 163 30.47 4.85 -15.57
N LYS A 164 30.92 5.77 -16.41
CA LYS A 164 31.11 5.53 -17.85
C LYS A 164 32.54 5.07 -18.10
#